data_AF-A0A6V7K0W2-F1
#
_entry.id   AF-A0A6V7K0W2-F1
#
_cell.length_a   1.000
_cell.length_b   1.000
_cell.length_c   1.000
_cell.angle_alpha   90.00
_cell.angle_beta   90.00
_cell.angle_gamma   90.00
#
_symmetry.space_group_name_H-M   'P 1'
#
loop_
_entity.id
_entity.type
_entity.pdbx_description
1 polymer ?
#
loop_
_entity_poly.entity_id
_entity_poly.type
_entity_poly.pdbx_seq_one_letter_code
_entity_poly.pdbx_strand_id
1 'polypeptide(L)'
;VWTVKEMFIKQLLQIKGLSLDGVLAIVERYPTPRLLKEALDAAGDEGAKLLAKIPYAGTKRKLGPVLARTIWQLFTFEELK
;
A
#
# COMPACT_ATOMS: atom_id res chain seq x y z
N VAL A 1 14.56 11.99 -14.68
CA VAL A 1 14.00 10.63 -14.84
C VAL A 1 13.56 10.17 -13.46
N TRP A 2 12.29 9.82 -13.28
CA TRP A 2 11.79 9.30 -12.00
C TRP A 2 11.94 7.78 -11.99
N THR A 3 12.35 7.21 -10.86
CA THR A 3 12.38 5.77 -10.65
C THR A 3 10.97 5.23 -10.41
N VAL A 4 10.76 3.93 -10.67
CA VAL A 4 9.49 3.23 -10.38
C VAL A 4 9.11 3.41 -8.90
N LYS A 5 10.10 3.40 -8.02
CA LYS A 5 9.92 3.60 -6.58
C LYS A 5 9.36 4.99 -6.27
N GLU A 6 9.93 6.05 -6.85
CA GLU A 6 9.48 7.43 -6.61
C GLU A 6 8.07 7.68 -7.18
N MET A 7 7.77 7.12 -8.35
CA MET A 7 6.41 7.19 -8.91
C MET A 7 5.41 6.46 -8.03
N PHE A 8 5.78 5.29 -7.50
CA PHE A 8 4.92 4.53 -6.59
C PHE A 8 4.66 5.28 -5.27
N ILE A 9 5.67 5.90 -4.69
CA ILE A 9 5.52 6.76 -3.50
C ILE A 9 4.51 7.89 -3.78
N LYS A 10 4.64 8.57 -4.93
CA LYS A 10 3.71 9.65 -5.31
C LYS A 10 2.27 9.17 -5.48
N GLN A 11 2.07 7.99 -6.08
CA GLN A 11 0.74 7.40 -6.23
C GLN A 11 0.09 7.13 -4.86
N LEU A 12 0.84 6.55 -3.92
CA LEU A 12 0.33 6.30 -2.57
C LEU A 12 0.06 7.59 -1.79
N LEU A 13 0.88 8.63 -1.96
CA LEU A 13 0.67 9.94 -1.32
C LEU A 13 -0.60 10.66 -1.76
N GLN A 14 -1.18 10.31 -2.93
CA GLN A 14 -2.47 10.85 -3.34
C GLN A 14 -3.65 10.30 -2.51
N ILE A 15 -3.45 9.21 -1.77
CA ILE A 15 -4.48 8.63 -0.89
C ILE A 15 -4.63 9.51 0.35
N LYS A 16 -5.78 10.18 0.46
CA LYS A 16 -6.10 11.04 1.59
C LYS A 16 -6.00 10.26 2.91
N GLY A 17 -5.20 10.79 3.85
CA GLY A 17 -5.00 10.20 5.17
C GLY A 17 -3.79 9.27 5.28
N LEU A 18 -3.10 8.96 4.19
CA LEU A 18 -1.86 8.19 4.23
C LEU A 18 -0.66 9.13 4.46
N SER A 19 0.07 8.93 5.56
CA SER A 19 1.27 9.71 5.87
C SER A 19 2.47 9.22 5.07
N LEU A 20 3.48 10.08 4.90
CA LEU A 20 4.73 9.71 4.22
C LEU A 20 5.40 8.48 4.86
N ASP A 21 5.41 8.37 6.19
CA ASP A 21 5.97 7.20 6.88
C ASP A 21 5.21 5.90 6.56
N GLY A 22 3.89 5.99 6.39
CA GLY A 22 3.06 4.86 5.98
C GLY A 22 3.32 4.45 4.54
N VAL A 23 3.50 5.43 3.64
CA VAL A 23 3.92 5.18 2.26
C VAL A 23 5.28 4.51 2.21
N LEU A 24 6.27 5.06 2.91
CA LEU A 24 7.62 4.53 2.94
C LEU A 24 7.66 3.10 3.49
N ALA A 25 6.88 2.79 4.54
CA ALA A 25 6.76 1.43 5.06
C ALA A 25 6.21 0.42 4.04
N ILE A 26 5.18 0.82 3.28
CA ILE A 26 4.65 -0.02 2.19
C ILE A 26 5.71 -0.22 1.11
N VAL A 27 6.37 0.86 0.68
CA VAL A 27 7.36 0.81 -0.39
C VAL A 27 8.64 0.10 0.02
N GLU A 28 8.98 0.10 1.31
CA GLU A 28 10.09 -0.68 1.86
C GLU A 28 9.79 -2.18 1.83
N ARG A 29 8.54 -2.57 2.11
CA ARG A 29 8.08 -3.97 2.03
C ARG A 29 7.82 -4.42 0.59
N TYR A 30 7.33 -3.52 -0.25
CA TYR A 30 6.92 -3.74 -1.64
C TYR A 30 7.48 -2.59 -2.49
N PRO A 31 8.70 -2.70 -3.03
CA PRO A 31 9.34 -1.60 -3.76
C PRO A 31 8.66 -1.25 -5.09
N THR A 32 7.72 -2.07 -5.56
CA THR A 32 6.99 -1.83 -6.80
C THR A 32 5.48 -2.07 -6.63
N PRO A 33 4.63 -1.38 -7.42
CA PRO A 33 3.18 -1.61 -7.41
C PRO A 33 2.81 -3.06 -7.74
N ARG A 34 3.59 -3.70 -8.62
CA ARG A 34 3.38 -5.09 -9.03
C ARG A 34 3.57 -6.07 -7.88
N LEU A 35 4.63 -5.92 -7.09
CA LEU A 35 4.87 -6.76 -5.91
C LEU A 35 3.77 -6.57 -4.85
N LEU A 36 3.29 -5.34 -4.68
CA LEU A 36 2.15 -5.08 -3.80
C LEU A 36 0.90 -5.82 -4.32
N LYS A 37 0.58 -5.69 -5.61
CA LYS A 37 -0.57 -6.38 -6.21
C LYS A 37 -0.48 -7.89 -6.07
N GLU A 38 0.66 -8.49 -6.42
CA GLU A 38 0.90 -9.94 -6.29
C GLU A 38 0.70 -10.42 -4.84
N ALA A 39 1.15 -9.65 -3.84
CA ALA A 39 0.96 -9.98 -2.44
C ALA A 39 -0.51 -9.86 -1.99
N LEU A 40 -1.26 -8.91 -2.53
CA LEU A 40 -2.69 -8.74 -2.24
C LEU A 40 -3.53 -9.82 -2.92
N ASP A 41 -3.23 -10.14 -4.19
CA ASP A 41 -3.89 -11.21 -4.95
C ASP A 41 -3.65 -12.57 -4.27
N ALA A 42 -2.41 -12.83 -3.80
CA ALA A 42 -2.09 -14.05 -3.05
C ALA A 42 -2.78 -14.13 -1.68
N ALA A 43 -3.07 -12.99 -1.05
CA ALA A 43 -3.74 -12.92 0.25
C ALA A 43 -5.28 -12.93 0.13
N GLY A 44 -5.84 -12.65 -1.05
CA GLY A 44 -7.29 -12.54 -1.27
C GLY A 44 -7.94 -11.52 -0.34
N ASP A 45 -9.07 -11.90 0.29
CA ASP A 45 -9.82 -11.07 1.25
C ASP A 45 -9.00 -10.69 2.50
N GLU A 46 -7.91 -11.41 2.81
CA GLU A 46 -7.03 -11.08 3.94
C GLU A 46 -5.96 -10.02 3.58
N GLY A 47 -5.88 -9.59 2.32
CA GLY A 47 -4.90 -8.60 1.85
C GLY A 47 -5.00 -7.26 2.59
N ALA A 48 -6.22 -6.80 2.88
CA ALA A 48 -6.44 -5.60 3.70
C ALA A 48 -5.92 -5.77 5.13
N LYS A 49 -6.06 -6.96 5.75
CA LYS A 49 -5.51 -7.22 7.09
C LYS A 49 -3.99 -7.30 7.08
N LEU A 50 -3.40 -7.79 5.99
CA LEU A 50 -1.95 -7.83 5.80
C LEU A 50 -1.38 -6.41 5.79
N LEU A 51 -1.99 -5.51 5.02
CA LEU A 51 -1.62 -4.09 4.97
C LEU A 51 -1.84 -3.38 6.32
N ALA A 52 -2.94 -3.67 7.02
CA ALA A 52 -3.23 -3.08 8.33
C ALA A 52 -2.20 -3.44 9.42
N LYS A 53 -1.46 -4.55 9.24
CA LYS A 53 -0.40 -4.99 10.15
C LYS A 53 0.95 -4.34 9.88
N ILE A 54 1.13 -3.67 8.73
CA ILE A 54 2.39 -3.02 8.38
C ILE A 54 2.65 -1.86 9.37
N PRO A 55 3.76 -1.90 10.13
CA PRO A 55 4.16 -0.80 10.98
C PRO A 55 4.72 0.34 10.11
N TYR A 56 4.45 1.57 10.49
CA TYR A 56 5.07 2.73 9.86
C TYR A 56 6.56 2.74 10.18
N ALA A 57 7.39 3.10 9.20
CA ALA A 57 8.82 3.12 9.35
C ALA A 57 9.21 3.98 10.58
N GLY A 58 9.94 3.40 11.52
CA GLY A 58 10.41 4.09 12.72
C GLY A 58 9.35 4.37 13.80
N THR A 59 8.10 3.88 13.69
CA THR A 59 7.08 4.09 14.74
C THR A 59 6.25 2.84 15.05
N LYS A 60 5.53 2.84 16.17
CA LYS A 60 4.55 1.79 16.53
C LYS A 60 3.19 1.98 15.84
N ARG A 61 3.02 3.04 15.03
CA ARG A 61 1.77 3.30 14.31
C ARG A 61 1.62 2.31 13.16
N LYS A 62 0.39 1.94 12.85
CA LYS A 62 0.04 1.00 11.77
C LYS A 62 -0.87 1.71 10.78
N LEU A 63 -0.92 1.17 9.56
CA LEU A 63 -1.76 1.69 8.46
C LEU A 63 -3.26 1.81 8.82
N GLY A 64 -3.71 1.04 9.81
CA GLY A 64 -5.10 1.04 10.23
C GLY A 64 -6.00 0.33 9.21
N PRO A 65 -7.14 -0.22 9.64
CA PRO A 65 -7.96 -1.09 8.79
C PRO A 65 -8.63 -0.35 7.62
N VAL A 66 -8.94 0.94 7.78
CA VAL A 66 -9.61 1.74 6.74
C VAL A 66 -8.68 1.98 5.55
N LEU A 67 -7.49 2.55 5.78
CA LEU A 67 -6.53 2.82 4.72
C LEU A 67 -6.05 1.52 4.07
N ALA A 68 -5.85 0.47 4.87
CA ALA A 68 -5.48 -0.84 4.36
C ALA A 68 -6.53 -1.42 3.40
N ARG A 69 -7.82 -1.24 3.71
CA ARG A 69 -8.92 -1.66 2.83
C ARG A 69 -8.97 -0.81 1.55
N THR A 70 -8.77 0.51 1.66
CA THR A 70 -8.73 1.40 0.49
C THR A 70 -7.59 1.06 -0.46
N ILE A 71 -6.38 0.81 0.07
CA ILE A 71 -5.24 0.38 -0.74
C ILE A 71 -5.54 -0.98 -1.37
N TRP A 72 -6.02 -1.96 -0.58
CA TRP A 72 -6.39 -3.26 -1.12
C TRP A 72 -7.37 -3.11 -2.29
N GLN A 73 -8.47 -2.38 -2.11
CA GLN A 73 -9.43 -2.10 -3.18
C GLN A 73 -8.75 -1.43 -4.39
N LEU A 74 -7.89 -0.44 -4.21
CA LEU A 74 -7.26 0.26 -5.33
C LEU A 74 -6.35 -0.65 -6.18
N PHE A 75 -5.78 -1.70 -5.60
CA PHE A 75 -4.89 -2.65 -6.28
C PHE A 75 -5.57 -3.96 -6.70
N THR A 76 -6.72 -4.32 -6.09
CA THR A 76 -7.48 -5.55 -6.41
C THR A 76 -8.81 -5.32 -7.12
N PHE A 77 -9.43 -4.14 -7.02
CA PHE A 77 -10.54 -3.76 -7.90
C PHE A 77 -9.97 -3.36 -9.27
N GLU A 78 -9.69 -4.38 -10.05
CA GLU A 78 -9.44 -4.29 -11.48
C GLU A 78 -10.79 -4.37 -12.22
N GLU A 79 -11.72 -3.43 -11.97
CA GLU A 79 -12.90 -3.22 -12.83
C GLU A 79 -13.26 -1.73 -12.91
N LEU A 80 -12.50 -1.01 -13.73
CA LEU A 80 -13.09 -0.05 -14.65
C LEU A 80 -12.80 -0.58 -16.05
N LYS A 81 -13.76 -1.38 -16.55
CA LYS A 81 -13.98 -1.55 -17.99
C LYS A 81 -14.31 -0.20 -18.62
#